data_AF-A0A527XSE2-F1
#
_entry.id   AF-A0A527XSE2-F1
#
_cell.length_a   1.000
_cell.length_b   1.000
_cell.length_c   1.000
_cell.angle_alpha   90.00
_cell.angle_beta   90.00
_cell.angle_gamma   90.00
#
_symmetry.space_group_name_H-M   'P 1'
#
loop_
_entity.id
_entity.type
_entity.pdbx_description
1 polymer ?
#
loop_
_entity_poly.entity_id
_entity_poly.type
_entity_poly.pdbx_seq_one_letter_code
_entity_poly.pdbx_strand_id
1 'polypeptide(L)'
;MRAPSPEGVLSVNPTGILALQGSGPKEAVDVLKKSSVPFIEVPDRYNHEGILEKIRVVGKALGVEAKAEKLVAETDAKLTAAERQTATIKERKRVLFVLSTQGGKI
;
A
#
# COMPACT_ATOMS: atom_id res chain seq x y z
N MET A 1 -12.13 -4.28 -3.44
CA MET A 1 -11.91 -4.03 -2.00
C MET A 1 -13.24 -3.71 -1.35
N ARG A 2 -13.49 -4.21 -0.13
CA ARG A 2 -14.69 -3.81 0.63
C ARG A 2 -14.52 -2.35 1.06
N ALA A 3 -15.51 -1.53 0.78
CA ALA A 3 -15.54 -0.16 1.28
C ALA A 3 -15.61 -0.17 2.82
N PRO A 4 -14.72 0.52 3.54
CA PRO A 4 -14.90 0.72 4.98
C PRO A 4 -16.13 1.61 5.21
N SER A 5 -16.99 1.23 6.15
CA SER A 5 -18.00 2.16 6.69
C SER A 5 -17.27 3.15 7.59
N PRO A 6 -17.42 4.48 7.38
CA PRO A 6 -16.81 5.49 8.24
C PRO A 6 -17.17 5.33 9.71
N GLU A 7 -18.43 4.99 9.99
CA GLU A 7 -18.95 4.78 11.34
C GLU A 7 -18.27 3.58 12.00
N GLY A 8 -18.07 2.49 11.25
CA GLY A 8 -17.35 1.31 11.72
C GLY A 8 -15.88 1.59 12.02
N VAL A 9 -15.23 2.51 11.30
CA VAL A 9 -13.86 2.92 11.57
C VAL A 9 -13.78 3.81 12.80
N LEU A 10 -14.71 4.76 12.97
CA LEU A 10 -14.71 5.68 14.11
C LEU A 10 -15.13 5.00 15.43
N SER A 11 -15.94 3.94 15.37
CA SER A 11 -16.45 3.25 16.57
C SER A 11 -15.38 2.58 17.42
N VAL A 12 -14.22 2.25 16.84
CA VAL A 12 -13.08 1.68 17.58
C VAL A 12 -12.19 2.74 18.24
N ASN A 13 -12.62 4.01 18.24
CA ASN A 13 -11.88 5.16 18.78
C ASN A 13 -10.42 5.21 18.29
N PRO A 14 -10.19 5.23 16.96
CA PRO A 14 -8.84 5.23 16.43
C PRO A 14 -8.10 6.52 16.82
N THR A 15 -6.82 6.40 17.17
CA THR A 15 -5.95 7.56 17.41
C THR A 15 -5.32 8.10 16.12
N GLY A 16 -5.49 7.38 15.01
CA GLY A 16 -5.01 7.76 13.68
C GLY A 16 -5.47 6.75 12.63
N ILE A 17 -5.58 7.19 11.38
CA ILE A 17 -6.01 6.39 10.23
C ILE A 17 -4.94 6.46 9.16
N LEU A 18 -4.43 5.29 8.75
CA LEU A 18 -3.58 5.12 7.57
C LEU A 18 -4.41 4.50 6.46
N ALA A 19 -4.64 5.25 5.39
CA ALA A 19 -5.42 4.79 4.24
C ALA A 19 -4.57 4.83 2.98
N LEU A 20 -4.64 3.79 2.14
CA LEU A 20 -4.03 3.83 0.81
C LEU A 20 -4.73 4.89 -0.03
N GLN A 21 -3.97 5.53 -0.91
CA GLN A 21 -4.51 6.45 -1.91
C GLN A 21 -5.57 5.73 -2.75
N GLY A 22 -6.75 6.34 -2.86
CA GLY A 22 -7.90 5.72 -3.55
C GLY A 22 -8.68 4.68 -2.72
N SER A 23 -8.46 4.61 -1.40
CA SER A 23 -9.26 3.75 -0.51
C SER A 23 -10.73 4.20 -0.46
N GLY A 24 -11.66 3.26 -0.66
CA GLY A 24 -13.09 3.46 -0.39
C GLY A 24 -13.81 4.44 -1.33
N PRO A 25 -15.14 4.55 -1.20
CA PRO A 25 -15.92 5.60 -1.85
C PRO A 25 -15.48 6.98 -1.35
N LYS A 26 -15.50 7.98 -2.24
CA LYS A 26 -15.05 9.34 -1.91
C LYS A 26 -15.79 9.91 -0.70
N GLU A 27 -17.09 9.65 -0.62
CA GLU A 27 -17.97 10.16 0.43
C GLU A 27 -17.57 9.61 1.80
N ALA A 28 -17.19 8.33 1.86
CA ALA A 28 -16.74 7.68 3.09
C ALA A 28 -15.40 8.25 3.58
N VAL A 29 -14.46 8.47 2.66
CA VAL A 29 -13.18 9.10 2.97
C VAL A 29 -13.37 10.54 3.44
N ASP A 30 -14.26 11.28 2.78
CA ASP A 30 -14.53 12.68 3.14
C ASP A 30 -15.11 12.80 4.56
N VAL A 31 -15.91 11.84 5.03
CA VAL A 31 -16.36 11.79 6.43
C VAL A 31 -15.18 11.57 7.39
N LEU A 32 -14.31 10.58 7.08
CA LEU A 32 -13.14 10.28 7.93
C LEU A 32 -12.16 11.46 7.99
N LYS A 33 -11.91 12.13 6.86
CA LYS A 33 -11.06 13.32 6.77
C LYS A 33 -11.63 14.53 7.54
N LYS A 34 -12.94 14.62 7.71
CA LYS A 34 -13.62 15.67 8.50
C LYS A 34 -13.70 15.35 9.99
N SER A 35 -13.33 14.13 10.40
CA SER A 35 -13.24 13.78 11.82
C SER A 35 -12.03 14.46 12.48
N SER A 36 -11.99 14.44 13.81
CA SER A 36 -10.82 14.91 14.57
C SER A 36 -9.65 13.91 14.57
N VAL A 37 -9.83 12.72 14.00
CA VAL A 37 -8.81 11.68 13.96
C VAL A 37 -7.80 12.01 12.85
N PRO A 38 -6.48 11.99 13.14
CA PRO A 38 -5.45 12.18 12.11
C PRO A 38 -5.64 11.18 10.97
N PHE A 39 -5.79 11.70 9.75
CA PHE A 39 -5.95 10.90 8.55
C PHE A 39 -4.74 11.08 7.64
N ILE A 40 -4.01 9.99 7.41
CA ILE A 40 -2.79 9.97 6.61
C ILE A 40 -3.04 9.12 5.37
N GLU A 41 -2.90 9.75 4.21
CA GLU A 41 -3.02 9.08 2.92
C GLU A 41 -1.65 8.57 2.48
N VAL A 42 -1.56 7.26 2.23
CA VAL A 42 -0.34 6.55 1.85
C VAL A 42 -0.34 6.36 0.34
N PRO A 43 0.65 6.90 -0.40
CA PRO A 43 0.73 6.75 -1.85
C PRO A 43 0.68 5.28 -2.29
N ASP A 44 0.00 5.01 -3.39
CA ASP A 44 -0.11 3.66 -3.95
C ASP A 44 0.43 3.61 -5.38
N ARG A 45 1.75 3.37 -5.48
CA ARG A 45 2.46 3.20 -6.75
C ARG A 45 2.90 1.74 -6.89
N TYR A 46 2.76 1.19 -8.10
CA TYR A 46 3.09 -0.21 -8.42
C TYR A 46 4.51 -0.36 -8.97
N ASN A 47 5.48 0.23 -8.30
CA ASN A 47 6.89 0.18 -8.70
C ASN A 47 7.80 0.09 -7.47
N HIS A 48 9.10 -0.14 -7.73
CA HIS A 48 10.13 -0.25 -6.71
C HIS A 48 10.09 0.94 -5.72
N GLU A 49 10.22 2.15 -6.23
CA GLU A 49 10.19 3.40 -5.44
C GLU A 49 8.93 3.52 -4.60
N GLY A 50 7.77 3.14 -5.14
CA GLY A 50 6.49 3.14 -4.46
C GLY A 50 6.46 2.29 -3.19
N ILE A 51 7.15 1.15 -3.21
CA ILE A 51 7.28 0.27 -2.03
C ILE A 51 8.09 1.00 -0.95
N LEU A 52 9.21 1.62 -1.32
CA LEU A 52 10.09 2.32 -0.38
C LEU A 52 9.40 3.57 0.20
N GLU A 53 8.74 4.37 -0.63
CA GLU A 53 7.94 5.54 -0.23
C GLU A 53 6.87 5.13 0.80
N LYS A 54 6.15 4.03 0.54
CA LYS A 54 5.13 3.49 1.43
C LYS A 54 5.69 3.13 2.81
N ILE A 55 6.86 2.50 2.88
CA ILE A 55 7.52 2.18 4.15
C ILE A 55 7.85 3.46 4.93
N ARG A 56 8.42 4.47 4.26
CA ARG A 56 8.78 5.75 4.91
C ARG A 56 7.57 6.50 5.45
N VAL A 57 6.49 6.59 4.67
CA VAL A 57 5.25 7.28 5.09
C VAL A 57 4.65 6.62 6.33
N VAL A 58 4.56 5.28 6.33
CA VAL A 58 4.07 4.53 7.51
C VAL A 58 5.01 4.70 8.71
N GLY A 59 6.33 4.65 8.48
CA GLY A 59 7.33 4.88 9.51
C GLY A 59 7.19 6.24 10.20
N LYS A 60 7.03 7.29 9.40
CA LYS A 60 6.78 8.65 9.89
C LYS A 60 5.46 8.78 10.64
N ALA A 61 4.40 8.18 10.12
CA ALA A 61 3.08 8.19 10.78
C ALA A 61 3.12 7.54 12.17
N LEU A 62 4.00 6.56 12.38
CA LEU A 62 4.18 5.84 13.63
C LEU A 62 5.30 6.42 14.52
N GLY A 63 6.01 7.46 14.07
CA GLY A 63 7.15 8.06 14.81
C GLY A 63 8.35 7.12 14.97
N VAL A 64 8.59 6.24 13.99
CA VAL A 64 9.67 5.23 14.00
C VAL A 64 10.54 5.29 12.74
N GLU A 65 10.87 6.50 12.30
CA GLU A 65 11.61 6.79 11.07
C GLU A 65 12.92 6.01 10.97
N ALA A 66 13.68 5.89 12.07
CA ALA A 66 14.93 5.12 12.08
C ALA A 66 14.73 3.63 11.77
N LYS A 67 13.62 3.02 12.26
CA LYS A 67 13.27 1.64 11.92
C LYS A 67 12.81 1.52 10.46
N ALA A 68 12.09 2.53 9.98
CA ALA A 68 11.62 2.58 8.60
C ALA A 68 12.78 2.68 7.61
N GLU A 69 13.77 3.54 7.87
CA GLU A 69 14.96 3.65 6.99
C GLU A 69 15.78 2.37 6.97
N LYS A 70 15.91 1.66 8.10
CA LYS A 70 16.52 0.33 8.11
C LYS A 70 15.75 -0.65 7.22
N LEU A 71 14.43 -0.68 7.33
CA LEU A 71 13.57 -1.55 6.52
C LEU A 71 13.61 -1.18 5.03
N VAL A 72 13.68 0.11 4.71
CA VAL A 72 13.87 0.62 3.34
C VAL A 72 15.16 0.08 2.75
N ALA A 73 16.29 0.22 3.45
CA ALA A 73 17.59 -0.25 2.96
C ALA A 73 17.60 -1.77 2.73
N GLU A 74 17.03 -2.54 3.67
CA GLU A 74 16.90 -3.99 3.52
C GLU A 74 15.98 -4.39 2.36
N THR A 75 14.90 -3.64 2.13
CA THR A 75 13.93 -3.93 1.07
C THR A 75 14.47 -3.57 -0.31
N ASP A 76 15.09 -2.40 -0.45
CA ASP A 76 15.76 -1.94 -1.66
C ASP A 76 16.83 -2.96 -2.12
N ALA A 77 17.68 -3.41 -1.19
CA ALA A 77 18.69 -4.41 -1.48
C ALA A 77 18.08 -5.73 -2.03
N LYS A 78 16.96 -6.19 -1.44
CA LYS A 78 16.27 -7.40 -1.88
C LYS A 78 15.59 -7.23 -3.24
N LEU A 79 14.93 -6.09 -3.47
CA LEU A 79 14.29 -5.78 -4.76
C LEU A 79 15.34 -5.68 -5.87
N THR A 80 16.41 -4.92 -5.64
CA THR A 80 17.54 -4.80 -6.58
C THR A 80 18.17 -6.17 -6.88
N ALA A 81 18.33 -7.04 -5.89
CA ALA A 81 18.84 -8.39 -6.10
C ALA A 81 17.92 -9.24 -6.99
N ALA A 82 16.60 -9.20 -6.74
CA ALA A 82 15.62 -9.91 -7.56
C ALA A 82 15.57 -9.39 -9.01
N GLU A 83 15.62 -8.06 -9.20
CA GLU A 83 15.69 -7.44 -10.52
C GLU A 83 16.93 -7.91 -11.29
N ARG A 84 18.10 -7.93 -10.65
CA ARG A 84 19.35 -8.44 -11.25
C ARG A 84 19.27 -9.90 -11.67
N GLN A 85 18.63 -10.76 -10.87
CA GLN A 85 18.46 -12.18 -11.20
C GLN A 85 17.64 -12.38 -12.48
N THR A 86 16.71 -11.48 -12.78
CA THR A 86 15.85 -11.60 -13.97
C THR A 86 16.38 -10.83 -15.18
N ALA A 87 17.36 -9.93 -14.99
CA ALA A 87 17.92 -9.09 -16.04
C ALA A 87 18.56 -9.89 -17.19
N THR A 88 19.05 -11.10 -16.91
CA THR A 88 19.71 -11.97 -17.89
C THR A 88 18.75 -12.86 -18.68
N ILE A 89 17.45 -12.83 -18.39
CA ILE A 89 16.45 -13.64 -19.10
C ILE A 89 16.20 -13.04 -20.49
N LYS A 90 16.75 -13.70 -21.52
CA LYS A 90 16.63 -13.28 -22.93
C LYS A 90 15.24 -13.55 -23.52
N GLU A 91 14.64 -14.69 -23.18
CA GLU A 91 13.31 -15.06 -23.66
C GLU A 91 12.24 -14.83 -22.58
N ARG A 92 11.47 -13.76 -22.72
CA ARG A 92 10.38 -13.43 -21.81
C ARG A 92 9.13 -14.24 -22.17
N LYS A 93 8.65 -15.07 -21.24
CA LYS A 93 7.38 -15.79 -21.42
C LYS A 93 6.20 -14.82 -21.26
N ARG A 94 5.14 -15.04 -22.03
CA ARG A 94 3.87 -14.31 -21.86
C ARG A 94 3.12 -14.92 -20.67
N VAL A 95 2.76 -14.09 -19.70
CA VAL A 95 2.10 -14.52 -18.46
C VAL A 95 0.75 -13.82 -18.37
N LEU A 96 -0.30 -14.59 -18.09
CA LEU A 96 -1.63 -14.09 -17.76
C LEU A 96 -1.86 -14.31 -16.26
N PHE A 97 -2.16 -13.23 -15.53
CA PHE A 97 -2.59 -13.30 -14.13
C PHE A 97 -4.12 -13.20 -14.07
N VAL A 98 -4.78 -14.26 -13.62
CA VAL A 98 -6.24 -14.31 -13.47
C VAL A 98 -6.57 -14.19 -11.98
N LEU A 99 -7.15 -13.06 -11.57
CA LEU A 99 -7.49 -12.81 -10.17
C LEU A 99 -8.69 -13.63 -9.71
N SER A 100 -9.71 -13.79 -10.57
CA SER A 100 -10.89 -14.59 -10.32
C SER A 100 -11.59 -14.95 -11.63
N THR A 101 -12.19 -16.14 -11.70
CA THR A 101 -13.05 -16.57 -12.80
C THR A 101 -14.49 -16.64 -12.32
N GLN A 102 -15.43 -15.94 -12.96
CA GLN A 102 -16.85 -16.09 -12.65
C GLN A 102 -17.44 -17.15 -13.60
N GLY A 103 -17.90 -18.28 -13.04
CA GLY A 103 -18.42 -19.40 -13.84
C GLY A 103 -17.35 -20.26 -14.54
N GLY A 104 -16.09 -20.21 -14.11
CA GLY A 104 -15.04 -21.16 -14.51
C GLY A 104 -14.47 -21.00 -15.92
N LYS A 105 -14.76 -19.89 -16.61
CA LYS A 105 -14.19 -19.57 -17.93
C LYS A 105 -13.10 -18.49 -17.78
N ILE A 106 -11.99 -18.68 -18.50
CA ILE A 106 -10.87 -17.72 -18.68
C ILE A 106 -10.92 -17.21 -20.11
#